data_AF-A0A4U0P178-F1
#
_entry.id   AF-A0A4U0P178-F1
#
_cell.length_a   1.000
_cell.length_b   1.000
_cell.length_c   1.000
_cell.angle_alpha   90.00
_cell.angle_beta   90.00
_cell.angle_gamma   90.00
#
_symmetry.space_group_name_H-M   'P 1'
#
loop_
_entity.id
_entity.type
_entity.pdbx_description
1 polymer ?
#
loop_
_entity_poly.entity_id
_entity_poly.type
_entity_poly.pdbx_seq_one_letter_code
_entity_poly.pdbx_strand_id
1 'polypeptide(L)'
;QRCAPWQAGYSYALGDQIRFEGDYYRARQAHTAHKGTEWQPPRVPALWQPIQQCEPVTPVPGNTDTINGIQVPPDPGAAGRKTLAGIDADNDGVRDDVQRFLAQEVGQHPARFKYAMEMARITQLEILSASGNDREKARALFNKGTLPSKCFSDTFSNSIEDYEWLLKYWKKIDALHSNTPERMAAYRKGDELIGGMMFHFPIRYQCD
;
A
#
# COMPACT_ATOMS: atom_id res chain seq x y z
N GLN A 1 -17.58 13.44 6.80
CA GLN A 1 -17.07 12.23 6.09
C GLN A 1 -18.26 11.50 5.50
N ARG A 2 -18.22 11.06 4.22
CA ARG A 2 -19.31 10.32 3.56
C ARG A 2 -18.75 8.98 3.06
N CYS A 3 -19.41 7.86 3.38
CA CYS A 3 -19.08 6.54 2.82
C CYS A 3 -19.26 6.58 1.30
N ALA A 4 -18.45 5.81 0.59
CA ALA A 4 -18.65 5.63 -0.84
C ALA A 4 -19.94 4.84 -1.09
N PRO A 5 -20.69 5.12 -2.18
CA PRO A 5 -21.81 4.26 -2.56
C PRO A 5 -21.29 2.85 -2.88
N TRP A 6 -22.10 1.83 -2.61
CA TRP A 6 -21.81 0.47 -3.09
C TRP A 6 -21.68 0.47 -4.61
N GLN A 7 -20.68 -0.24 -5.11
CA GLN A 7 -20.37 -0.43 -6.51
C GLN A 7 -20.21 -1.92 -6.85
N ALA A 8 -20.85 -2.34 -7.96
CA ALA A 8 -20.65 -3.66 -8.54
C ALA A 8 -19.27 -3.75 -9.24
N GLY A 9 -18.62 -4.90 -9.10
CA GLY A 9 -17.27 -5.19 -9.58
C GLY A 9 -16.16 -4.69 -8.65
N TYR A 10 -16.49 -4.14 -7.48
CA TYR A 10 -15.52 -3.65 -6.51
C TYR A 10 -15.14 -4.74 -5.49
N SER A 11 -13.87 -4.73 -5.05
CA SER A 11 -13.37 -5.59 -3.97
C SER A 11 -13.39 -4.82 -2.66
N TYR A 12 -14.25 -5.26 -1.74
CA TYR A 12 -14.39 -4.70 -0.41
C TYR A 12 -13.50 -5.45 0.58
N ALA A 13 -12.84 -4.70 1.46
CA ALA A 13 -12.09 -5.26 2.57
C ALA A 13 -13.00 -5.48 3.79
N LEU A 14 -12.54 -6.25 4.78
CA LEU A 14 -13.19 -6.34 6.07
C LEU A 14 -13.27 -4.94 6.71
N GLY A 15 -14.44 -4.54 7.19
CA GLY A 15 -14.64 -3.24 7.83
C GLY A 15 -14.95 -2.08 6.89
N ASP A 16 -14.85 -2.27 5.56
CA ASP A 16 -15.21 -1.23 4.58
C ASP A 16 -16.63 -0.71 4.82
N GLN A 17 -16.78 0.61 4.86
CA GLN A 17 -18.07 1.24 5.07
C GLN A 17 -18.59 1.88 3.78
N ILE A 18 -19.81 1.51 3.42
CA ILE A 18 -20.48 1.93 2.20
C ILE A 18 -21.88 2.49 2.49
N ARG A 19 -22.42 3.21 1.52
CA ARG A 19 -23.82 3.61 1.49
C ARG A 19 -24.57 2.84 0.41
N PHE A 20 -25.72 2.27 0.73
CA PHE A 20 -26.60 1.61 -0.24
C PHE A 20 -28.05 1.96 0.04
N GLU A 21 -28.78 2.44 -0.98
CA GLU A 21 -30.21 2.80 -0.90
C GLU A 21 -30.61 3.74 0.25
N GLY A 22 -29.67 4.53 0.78
CA GLY A 22 -29.91 5.48 1.87
C GLY A 22 -29.39 5.00 3.23
N ASP A 23 -29.13 3.69 3.36
CA ASP A 23 -28.59 3.07 4.56
C ASP A 23 -27.07 2.90 4.49
N TYR A 24 -26.47 2.63 5.64
CA TYR A 24 -25.04 2.44 5.79
C TYR A 24 -24.72 1.00 6.19
N TYR A 25 -23.66 0.46 5.60
CA TYR A 25 -23.23 -0.91 5.84
C TYR A 25 -21.72 -0.98 6.03
N ARG A 26 -21.29 -1.89 6.91
CA ARG A 26 -19.90 -2.29 7.12
C ARG A 26 -19.70 -3.70 6.58
N ALA A 27 -18.65 -3.93 5.80
CA ALA A 27 -18.29 -5.26 5.34
C ALA A 27 -17.86 -6.14 6.53
N ARG A 28 -18.45 -7.33 6.66
CA ARG A 28 -18.12 -8.36 7.66
C ARG A 28 -17.00 -9.30 7.23
N GLN A 29 -16.73 -9.36 5.93
CA GLN A 29 -15.73 -10.24 5.31
C GLN A 29 -15.18 -9.54 4.06
N ALA A 30 -13.90 -9.73 3.77
CA ALA A 30 -13.32 -9.27 2.52
C ALA A 30 -13.90 -10.09 1.35
N HIS A 31 -14.37 -9.41 0.30
CA HIS A 31 -15.01 -10.06 -0.85
C HIS A 31 -15.01 -9.17 -2.09
N THR A 32 -15.15 -9.77 -3.27
CA THR A 32 -15.35 -9.03 -4.53
C THR A 32 -16.80 -9.14 -4.97
N ALA A 33 -17.50 -8.02 -5.05
CA ALA A 33 -18.90 -7.97 -5.49
C ALA A 33 -18.99 -8.06 -7.02
N HIS A 34 -18.65 -9.22 -7.61
CA HIS A 34 -18.60 -9.40 -9.07
C HIS A 34 -19.90 -8.94 -9.77
N LYS A 35 -19.78 -8.34 -10.97
CA LYS A 35 -20.95 -7.88 -11.75
C LYS A 35 -21.88 -9.07 -12.04
N GLY A 36 -23.17 -8.87 -11.79
CA GLY A 36 -24.18 -9.94 -11.93
C GLY A 36 -24.39 -10.78 -10.67
N THR A 37 -23.60 -10.60 -9.61
CA THR A 37 -23.89 -11.18 -8.30
C THR A 37 -24.90 -10.32 -7.54
N GLU A 38 -25.79 -10.95 -6.78
CA GLU A 38 -26.75 -10.27 -5.91
C GLU A 38 -26.15 -9.94 -4.53
N TRP A 39 -24.84 -9.63 -4.47
CA TRP A 39 -24.11 -9.36 -3.23
C TRP A 39 -24.27 -7.91 -2.73
N GLN A 40 -25.43 -7.32 -3.01
CA GLN A 40 -25.83 -6.01 -2.52
C GLN A 40 -26.32 -6.15 -1.07
N PRO A 41 -25.98 -5.23 -0.16
CA PRO A 41 -26.74 -5.11 1.08
C PRO A 41 -28.20 -4.78 0.76
N PRO A 42 -29.19 -5.20 1.56
CA PRO A 42 -29.10 -6.07 2.74
C PRO A 42 -29.17 -7.58 2.40
N ARG A 43 -29.17 -7.97 1.12
CA ARG A 43 -29.46 -9.34 0.67
C ARG A 43 -28.48 -10.39 1.19
N VAL A 44 -27.26 -9.97 1.50
CA VAL A 44 -26.15 -10.83 1.96
C VAL A 44 -25.66 -10.39 3.34
N PRO A 45 -26.42 -10.65 4.42
CA PRO A 45 -26.07 -10.23 5.79
C PRO A 45 -24.82 -10.93 6.36
N ALA A 46 -24.37 -12.02 5.72
CA ALA A 46 -23.09 -12.64 6.03
C ALA A 46 -21.89 -11.78 5.59
N LEU A 47 -22.06 -10.95 4.55
CA LEU A 47 -21.03 -10.06 4.02
C LEU A 47 -21.17 -8.63 4.53
N TRP A 48 -22.38 -8.20 4.94
CA TRP A 48 -22.66 -6.82 5.36
C TRP A 48 -23.33 -6.75 6.73
N GLN A 49 -22.89 -5.79 7.53
CA GLN A 49 -23.49 -5.41 8.80
C GLN A 49 -24.10 -4.01 8.67
N PRO A 50 -25.39 -3.80 8.98
CA PRO A 50 -25.97 -2.46 9.01
C PRO A 50 -25.32 -1.62 10.12
N ILE A 51 -25.03 -0.36 9.83
CA ILE A 51 -24.51 0.63 10.77
C ILE A 51 -25.38 1.90 10.73
N GLN A 52 -25.40 2.69 11.80
CA GLN A 52 -26.26 3.88 11.87
C GLN A 52 -25.75 5.05 11.01
N GLN A 53 -24.44 5.15 10.83
CA GLN A 53 -23.80 6.22 10.07
C GLN A 53 -22.39 5.79 9.68
N CYS A 54 -21.81 6.50 8.71
CA CYS A 54 -20.39 6.36 8.40
C CYS A 54 -19.57 6.81 9.61
N GLU A 55 -18.96 5.86 10.28
CA GLU A 55 -18.03 6.17 11.35
C GLU A 55 -16.75 6.73 10.70
N PRO A 56 -16.15 7.79 11.26
CA PRO A 56 -14.77 8.13 10.95
C PRO A 56 -13.96 6.85 11.12
N VAL A 57 -13.13 6.49 10.13
CA VAL A 57 -12.08 5.49 10.36
C VAL A 57 -11.08 6.16 11.31
N THR A 58 -11.40 6.14 12.60
CA THR A 58 -10.43 6.39 13.65
C THR A 58 -9.59 5.13 13.75
N PRO A 59 -8.26 5.21 13.55
CA PRO A 59 -7.40 4.06 13.82
C PRO A 59 -7.62 3.69 15.29
N VAL A 60 -8.21 2.52 15.51
CA VAL A 60 -8.29 1.94 16.87
C VAL A 60 -6.92 1.33 17.14
N PRO A 61 -6.18 1.80 18.15
CA PRO A 61 -4.96 1.10 18.56
C PRO A 61 -5.34 -0.32 18.98
N GLY A 62 -4.87 -1.33 18.25
CA GLY A 62 -5.02 -2.74 18.62
C GLY A 62 -5.88 -3.63 17.70
N ASN A 63 -6.47 -3.11 16.63
CA ASN A 63 -7.11 -3.96 15.61
C ASN A 63 -6.11 -4.31 14.51
N THR A 64 -5.09 -5.12 14.80
CA THR A 64 -4.14 -5.59 13.78
C THR A 64 -4.64 -6.89 13.18
N ASP A 65 -4.74 -6.95 11.85
CA ASP A 65 -4.89 -8.21 11.14
C ASP A 65 -3.56 -8.98 11.17
N THR A 66 -3.60 -10.29 10.93
CA THR A 66 -2.40 -11.10 10.74
C THR A 66 -2.38 -11.66 9.33
N ILE A 67 -1.34 -11.32 8.56
CA ILE A 67 -1.11 -11.82 7.20
C ILE A 67 0.24 -12.54 7.19
N ASN A 68 0.25 -13.84 6.84
CA ASN A 68 1.48 -14.65 6.81
C ASN A 68 2.30 -14.59 8.13
N GLY A 69 1.64 -14.46 9.28
CA GLY A 69 2.29 -14.36 10.59
C GLY A 69 2.80 -12.96 10.96
N ILE A 70 2.56 -11.96 10.11
CA ILE A 70 2.92 -10.56 10.34
C ILE A 70 1.69 -9.79 10.79
N GLN A 71 1.81 -9.03 11.89
CA GLN A 71 0.77 -8.09 12.29
C GLN A 71 0.79 -6.87 11.39
N VAL A 72 -0.37 -6.53 10.84
CA VAL A 72 -0.55 -5.40 9.93
C VAL A 72 -1.78 -4.59 10.34
N PRO A 73 -1.79 -3.28 10.10
CA PRO A 73 -2.99 -2.47 10.27
C PRO A 73 -4.19 -2.98 9.45
N PRO A 74 -5.42 -2.58 9.83
CA PRO A 74 -6.61 -2.81 9.02
C PRO A 74 -6.43 -2.28 7.60
N ASP A 75 -7.13 -2.88 6.64
CA ASP A 75 -7.15 -2.35 5.29
C ASP A 75 -7.82 -0.96 5.28
N PRO A 76 -7.15 0.09 4.77
CA PRO A 76 -7.72 1.43 4.72
C PRO A 76 -8.75 1.58 3.59
N GLY A 77 -8.87 0.59 2.70
CA GLY A 77 -9.85 0.55 1.61
C GLY A 77 -9.83 1.82 0.74
N ALA A 78 -11.02 2.31 0.40
CA ALA A 78 -11.14 3.56 -0.36
C ALA A 78 -10.67 4.81 0.42
N ALA A 79 -10.63 4.76 1.76
CA ALA A 79 -10.18 5.89 2.56
C ALA A 79 -8.67 6.14 2.41
N GLY A 80 -7.88 5.08 2.23
CA GLY A 80 -6.43 5.15 2.00
C GLY A 80 -6.01 5.90 0.73
N ARG A 81 -6.94 6.17 -0.18
CA ARG A 81 -6.71 6.89 -1.45
C ARG A 81 -7.17 8.34 -1.44
N LYS A 82 -7.69 8.86 -0.32
CA LYS A 82 -8.24 10.23 -0.25
C LYS A 82 -7.17 11.32 -0.14
N THR A 83 -5.98 10.98 0.32
CA THR A 83 -4.89 11.93 0.56
C THR A 83 -3.62 11.41 -0.12
N LEU A 84 -2.70 12.32 -0.44
CA LEU A 84 -1.38 11.96 -0.96
C LEU A 84 -0.67 10.98 0.00
N ALA A 85 -0.66 11.31 1.29
CA ALA A 85 -0.05 10.53 2.36
C ALA A 85 -0.71 9.16 2.60
N GLY A 86 -1.99 9.01 2.32
CA GLY A 86 -2.75 7.82 2.69
C GLY A 86 -3.01 7.70 4.19
N ILE A 87 -3.25 6.46 4.64
CA ILE A 87 -3.43 6.10 6.04
C ILE A 87 -2.25 5.21 6.42
N ASP A 88 -1.62 5.55 7.53
CA ASP A 88 -0.56 4.82 8.24
C ASP A 88 -1.02 4.82 9.71
N ALA A 89 -1.68 3.75 10.13
CA ALA A 89 -2.36 3.70 11.43
C ALA A 89 -1.42 3.34 12.58
N ASP A 90 -0.35 2.59 12.31
CA ASP A 90 0.67 2.21 13.29
C ASP A 90 1.86 3.20 13.33
N ASN A 91 1.85 4.23 12.47
CA ASN A 91 2.87 5.28 12.33
C ASN A 91 4.26 4.71 12.06
N ASP A 92 4.33 3.61 11.31
CA ASP A 92 5.59 2.97 10.98
C ASP A 92 6.26 3.57 9.72
N GLY A 93 5.60 4.53 9.07
CA GLY A 93 6.06 5.22 7.87
C GLY A 93 5.66 4.53 6.57
N VAL A 94 4.91 3.43 6.63
CA VAL A 94 4.34 2.72 5.48
C VAL A 94 2.82 2.86 5.50
N ARG A 95 2.23 3.12 4.34
CA ARG A 95 0.76 3.12 4.24
C ARG A 95 0.21 1.72 4.53
N ASP A 96 -0.91 1.64 5.24
CA ASP A 96 -1.56 0.39 5.64
C ASP A 96 -1.82 -0.54 4.43
N ASP A 97 -2.26 0.00 3.28
CA ASP A 97 -2.51 -0.77 2.06
C ASP A 97 -1.21 -1.35 1.46
N VAL A 98 -0.09 -0.63 1.58
CA VAL A 98 1.23 -1.08 1.15
C VAL A 98 1.79 -2.15 2.10
N GLN A 99 1.71 -1.93 3.42
CA GLN A 99 2.20 -2.89 4.41
C GLN A 99 1.49 -4.24 4.30
N ARG A 100 0.16 -4.23 4.09
CA ARG A 100 -0.62 -5.44 3.84
C ARG A 100 -0.21 -6.16 2.56
N PHE A 101 0.01 -5.42 1.47
CA PHE A 101 0.51 -5.98 0.22
C PHE A 101 1.88 -6.65 0.41
N LEU A 102 2.81 -6.01 1.13
CA LEU A 102 4.12 -6.57 1.42
C LEU A 102 4.02 -7.83 2.30
N ALA A 103 3.18 -7.81 3.32
CA ALA A 103 2.95 -8.98 4.17
C ALA A 103 2.38 -10.16 3.35
N GLN A 104 1.51 -9.88 2.39
CA GLN A 104 0.94 -10.89 1.50
C GLN A 104 1.96 -11.47 0.51
N GLU A 105 2.75 -10.61 -0.16
CA GLU A 105 3.61 -11.03 -1.28
C GLU A 105 4.98 -11.53 -0.83
N VAL A 106 5.54 -10.96 0.24
CA VAL A 106 6.90 -11.29 0.72
C VAL A 106 6.97 -11.64 2.20
N GLY A 107 5.86 -11.58 2.94
CA GLY A 107 5.84 -11.75 4.39
C GLY A 107 6.32 -13.10 4.92
N GLN A 108 6.25 -14.16 4.12
CA GLN A 108 6.76 -15.48 4.51
C GLN A 108 8.30 -15.56 4.54
N HIS A 109 8.99 -14.54 4.01
CA HIS A 109 10.45 -14.45 3.96
C HIS A 109 10.91 -13.22 4.75
N PRO A 110 11.38 -13.37 6.00
CA PRO A 110 11.67 -12.24 6.89
C PRO A 110 12.61 -11.18 6.30
N ALA A 111 13.67 -11.62 5.59
CA ALA A 111 14.60 -10.71 4.93
C ALA A 111 13.94 -9.93 3.78
N ARG A 112 13.13 -10.59 2.94
CA ARG A 112 12.40 -9.92 1.85
C ARG A 112 11.42 -8.89 2.39
N PHE A 113 10.64 -9.27 3.41
CA PHE A 113 9.68 -8.37 4.04
C PHE A 113 10.37 -7.15 4.65
N LYS A 114 11.46 -7.35 5.40
CA LYS A 114 12.24 -6.27 6.00
C LYS A 114 12.69 -5.24 4.95
N TYR A 115 13.42 -5.67 3.92
CA TYR A 115 13.94 -4.74 2.92
C TYR A 115 12.84 -4.12 2.06
N ALA A 116 11.75 -4.85 1.81
CA ALA A 116 10.58 -4.29 1.15
C ALA A 116 9.91 -3.18 1.97
N MET A 117 9.79 -3.35 3.29
CA MET A 117 9.28 -2.31 4.19
C MET A 117 10.18 -1.08 4.18
N GLU A 118 11.51 -1.25 4.22
CA GLU A 118 12.46 -0.14 4.14
C GLU A 118 12.32 0.64 2.83
N MET A 119 12.24 -0.06 1.70
CA MET A 119 12.00 0.58 0.40
C MET A 119 10.65 1.32 0.37
N ALA A 120 9.58 0.70 0.87
CA ALA A 120 8.27 1.31 0.90
C ALA A 120 8.26 2.62 1.71
N ARG A 121 8.91 2.67 2.87
CA ARG A 121 9.07 3.90 3.67
C ARG A 121 9.74 5.00 2.86
N ILE A 122 10.82 4.66 2.16
CA ILE A 122 11.59 5.61 1.34
C ILE A 122 10.73 6.13 0.18
N THR A 123 10.03 5.25 -0.53
CA THR A 123 9.14 5.65 -1.64
C THR A 123 7.99 6.54 -1.15
N GLN A 124 7.40 6.29 0.04
CA GLN A 124 6.41 7.23 0.60
C GLN A 124 7.04 8.60 0.88
N LEU A 125 8.25 8.64 1.45
CA LEU A 125 8.95 9.91 1.71
C LEU A 125 9.26 10.67 0.41
N GLU A 126 9.62 9.97 -0.66
CA GLU A 126 9.83 10.57 -1.99
C GLU A 126 8.54 11.20 -2.52
N ILE A 127 7.44 10.45 -2.52
CA ILE A 127 6.11 10.94 -2.95
C ILE A 127 5.68 12.16 -2.12
N LEU A 128 5.82 12.09 -0.80
CA LEU A 128 5.42 13.17 0.10
C LEU A 128 6.27 14.43 -0.02
N SER A 129 7.55 14.28 -0.40
CA SER A 129 8.48 15.41 -0.51
C SER A 129 8.58 16.01 -1.91
N ALA A 130 8.04 15.37 -2.94
CA ALA A 130 8.16 15.80 -4.33
C ALA A 130 7.67 17.23 -4.60
N SER A 131 6.63 17.68 -3.90
CA SER A 131 6.09 19.05 -4.04
C SER A 131 7.01 20.15 -3.50
N GLY A 132 7.98 19.80 -2.65
CA GLY A 132 8.95 20.75 -2.08
C GLY A 132 10.01 21.23 -3.07
N ASN A 133 10.10 20.61 -4.25
CA ASN A 133 11.09 20.93 -5.29
C ASN A 133 12.56 20.90 -4.79
N ASP A 134 12.82 20.10 -3.76
CA ASP A 134 14.12 19.95 -3.11
C ASP A 134 14.91 18.81 -3.76
N ARG A 135 15.75 19.16 -4.72
CA ARG A 135 16.59 18.22 -5.48
C ARG A 135 17.59 17.48 -4.58
N GLU A 136 18.10 18.13 -3.55
CA GLU A 136 19.06 17.53 -2.62
C GLU A 136 18.39 16.47 -1.73
N LYS A 137 17.20 16.78 -1.23
CA LYS A 137 16.38 15.81 -0.51
C LYS A 137 15.96 14.64 -1.39
N ALA A 138 15.55 14.89 -2.63
CA ALA A 138 15.22 13.82 -3.59
C ALA A 138 16.42 12.90 -3.85
N ARG A 139 17.62 13.48 -4.07
CA ARG A 139 18.87 12.73 -4.22
C ARG A 139 19.19 11.89 -2.98
N ALA A 140 19.04 12.47 -1.79
CA ALA A 140 19.33 11.79 -0.54
C ALA A 140 18.37 10.61 -0.29
N LEU A 141 17.09 10.76 -0.63
CA LEU A 141 16.10 9.68 -0.53
C LEU A 141 16.38 8.55 -1.53
N PHE A 142 16.64 8.89 -2.80
CA PHE A 142 17.00 7.90 -3.81
C PHE A 142 18.22 7.08 -3.39
N ASN A 143 19.29 7.77 -2.94
CA ASN A 143 20.50 7.10 -2.44
C ASN A 143 20.21 6.18 -1.25
N LYS A 144 19.32 6.58 -0.32
CA LYS A 144 18.89 5.71 0.79
C LYS A 144 18.18 4.45 0.30
N GLY A 145 17.44 4.52 -0.82
CA GLY A 145 16.74 3.37 -1.40
C GLY A 145 17.65 2.34 -2.06
N THR A 146 18.88 2.71 -2.45
CA THR A 146 19.80 1.82 -3.18
C THR A 146 20.24 0.60 -2.38
N LEU A 147 20.56 0.77 -1.08
CA LEU A 147 20.98 -0.31 -0.20
C LEU A 147 19.88 -1.36 0.03
N PRO A 148 18.67 -1.01 0.52
CA PRO A 148 17.62 -2.00 0.72
C PRO A 148 17.16 -2.64 -0.59
N SER A 149 17.20 -1.93 -1.73
CA SER A 149 16.95 -2.53 -3.05
C SER A 149 17.96 -3.61 -3.41
N LYS A 150 19.25 -3.37 -3.13
CA LYS A 150 20.28 -4.37 -3.34
C LYS A 150 20.11 -5.56 -2.40
N CYS A 151 19.90 -5.30 -1.11
CA CYS A 151 19.72 -6.36 -0.12
C CYS A 151 18.46 -7.19 -0.35
N PHE A 152 17.37 -6.57 -0.81
CA PHE A 152 16.17 -7.28 -1.25
C PHE A 152 16.50 -8.22 -2.40
N SER A 153 17.20 -7.73 -3.43
CA SER A 153 17.59 -8.53 -4.60
C SER A 153 18.49 -9.72 -4.22
N ASP A 154 19.38 -9.55 -3.24
CA ASP A 154 20.28 -10.61 -2.76
C ASP A 154 19.58 -11.73 -1.98
N THR A 155 18.31 -11.55 -1.60
CA THR A 155 17.49 -12.61 -1.01
C THR A 155 16.90 -13.58 -2.05
N PHE A 156 17.14 -13.35 -3.34
CA PHE A 156 16.69 -14.19 -4.44
C PHE A 156 17.88 -14.92 -5.06
N SER A 157 17.61 -16.04 -5.73
CA SER A 157 18.63 -16.72 -6.54
C SER A 157 18.77 -16.03 -7.89
N ASN A 158 19.89 -16.25 -8.58
CA ASN A 158 20.10 -15.75 -9.95
C ASN A 158 19.38 -16.62 -11.01
N SER A 159 18.16 -17.09 -10.71
CA SER A 159 17.35 -17.91 -11.62
C SER A 159 16.42 -17.05 -12.49
N ILE A 160 16.00 -17.59 -13.64
CA ILE A 160 15.01 -16.92 -14.51
C ILE A 160 13.66 -16.77 -13.79
N GLU A 161 13.28 -17.75 -12.98
CA GLU A 161 12.03 -17.72 -12.22
C GLU A 161 12.00 -16.56 -11.21
N ASP A 162 13.07 -16.40 -10.44
CA ASP A 162 13.20 -15.27 -9.50
C ASP A 162 13.22 -13.92 -10.24
N TYR A 163 13.88 -13.84 -11.40
CA TYR A 163 13.87 -12.64 -12.22
C TYR A 163 12.45 -12.28 -12.71
N GLU A 164 11.70 -13.24 -13.24
CA GLU A 164 10.32 -13.01 -13.68
C GLU A 164 9.40 -12.63 -12.52
N TRP A 165 9.59 -13.25 -11.36
CA TRP A 165 8.85 -12.92 -10.15
C TRP A 165 9.14 -11.48 -9.72
N LEU A 166 10.42 -11.08 -9.67
CA LEU A 166 10.83 -9.73 -9.31
C LEU A 166 10.22 -8.68 -10.24
N LEU A 167 10.21 -8.92 -11.56
CA LEU A 167 9.56 -8.00 -12.51
C LEU A 167 8.06 -7.82 -12.23
N LYS A 168 7.36 -8.90 -11.86
CA LYS A 168 5.93 -8.84 -11.52
C LYS A 168 5.72 -8.11 -10.19
N TYR A 169 6.55 -8.39 -9.21
CA TYR A 169 6.53 -7.73 -7.90
C TYR A 169 6.72 -6.21 -8.05
N TRP A 170 7.76 -5.77 -8.77
CA TRP A 170 8.03 -4.35 -9.01
C TRP A 170 6.86 -3.63 -9.68
N LYS A 171 6.28 -4.23 -10.72
CA LYS A 171 5.09 -3.66 -11.37
C LYS A 171 3.91 -3.48 -10.41
N LYS A 172 3.68 -4.44 -9.51
CA LYS A 172 2.56 -4.37 -8.54
C LYS A 172 2.82 -3.30 -7.48
N ILE A 173 4.01 -3.27 -6.88
CA ILE A 173 4.33 -2.32 -5.80
C ILE A 173 4.39 -0.88 -6.32
N ASP A 174 4.95 -0.65 -7.51
CA ASP A 174 4.99 0.69 -8.12
C ASP A 174 3.59 1.22 -8.44
N ALA A 175 2.73 0.34 -8.97
CA ALA A 175 1.33 0.66 -9.21
C ALA A 175 0.59 0.99 -7.90
N LEU A 176 0.91 0.29 -6.81
CA LEU A 176 0.32 0.54 -5.50
C LEU A 176 0.81 1.86 -4.87
N HIS A 177 2.10 2.18 -5.02
CA HIS A 177 2.66 3.46 -4.58
C HIS A 177 2.03 4.64 -5.34
N SER A 178 1.75 4.46 -6.62
CA SER A 178 1.21 5.50 -7.51
C SER A 178 -0.27 5.32 -7.86
N ASN A 179 -1.06 4.71 -6.97
CA ASN A 179 -2.46 4.28 -7.22
C ASN A 179 -3.52 5.42 -7.19
N THR A 180 -3.11 6.68 -7.22
CA THR A 180 -3.98 7.85 -7.43
C THR A 180 -3.34 8.85 -8.40
N PRO A 181 -4.13 9.72 -9.06
CA PRO A 181 -3.58 10.76 -9.94
C PRO A 181 -2.56 11.67 -9.25
N GLU A 182 -2.82 12.03 -7.99
CA GLU A 182 -1.94 12.90 -7.19
C GLU A 182 -0.62 12.20 -6.84
N ARG A 183 -0.69 10.93 -6.45
CA ARG A 183 0.51 10.12 -6.17
C ARG A 183 1.35 9.92 -7.42
N MET A 184 0.70 9.63 -8.55
CA MET A 184 1.39 9.49 -9.83
C MET A 184 2.03 10.81 -10.30
N ALA A 185 1.37 11.95 -10.07
CA ALA A 185 1.97 13.26 -10.35
C ALA A 185 3.19 13.54 -9.45
N ALA A 186 3.09 13.22 -8.15
CA ALA A 186 4.20 13.35 -7.22
C ALA A 186 5.37 12.41 -7.57
N TYR A 187 5.09 11.16 -7.94
CA TYR A 187 6.09 10.20 -8.41
C TYR A 187 6.86 10.75 -9.62
N ARG A 188 6.17 11.21 -10.66
CA ARG A 188 6.80 11.82 -11.84
C ARG A 188 7.61 13.06 -11.48
N LYS A 189 7.15 13.87 -10.52
CA LYS A 189 7.89 15.03 -10.06
C LYS A 189 9.17 14.63 -9.32
N GLY A 190 9.12 13.55 -8.52
CA GLY A 190 10.30 12.95 -7.90
C GLY A 190 11.35 12.55 -8.94
N ASP A 191 10.92 11.83 -9.99
CA ASP A 191 11.77 11.42 -11.12
C ASP A 191 12.41 12.63 -11.83
N GLU A 192 11.63 13.69 -12.08
CA GLU A 192 12.13 14.95 -12.64
C GLU A 192 13.21 15.60 -11.75
N LEU A 193 13.03 15.56 -10.43
CA LEU A 193 13.97 16.15 -9.47
C LEU A 193 15.32 15.43 -9.45
N ILE A 194 15.35 14.12 -9.69
CA ILE A 194 16.58 13.33 -9.77
C ILE A 194 17.14 13.23 -11.20
N GLY A 195 16.37 13.65 -12.20
CA GLY A 195 16.79 13.68 -13.60
C GLY A 195 18.13 14.39 -13.80
N GLY A 196 19.04 13.72 -14.51
CA GLY A 196 20.39 14.21 -14.83
C GLY A 196 21.43 14.08 -13.71
N MET A 197 21.09 13.52 -12.55
CA MET A 197 22.05 13.27 -11.47
C MET A 197 22.83 11.97 -11.67
N MET A 198 24.02 11.90 -11.08
CA MET A 198 24.79 10.65 -10.99
C MET A 198 24.52 9.95 -9.67
N PHE A 199 24.30 8.64 -9.76
CA PHE A 199 24.10 7.75 -8.63
C PHE A 199 25.17 6.66 -8.64
N HIS A 200 25.62 6.26 -7.46
CA HIS A 200 26.54 5.14 -7.32
C HIS A 200 26.01 4.21 -6.24
N PHE A 201 26.09 2.91 -6.49
CA PHE A 201 25.88 1.95 -5.42
C PHE A 201 27.07 1.98 -4.46
N PRO A 202 26.85 1.71 -3.16
CA PRO A 202 27.95 1.56 -2.22
C PRO A 202 28.86 0.40 -2.67
N ILE A 203 30.17 0.64 -2.76
CA ILE A 203 31.17 -0.36 -3.17
C ILE A 203 31.31 -1.47 -2.13
N ARG A 204 31.06 -1.13 -0.85
CA ARG A 204 31.00 -2.07 0.27
C ARG A 204 29.67 -1.88 0.98
N TYR A 205 28.93 -2.96 1.11
CA TYR A 205 27.68 -3.02 1.85
C TYR A 205 27.58 -4.36 2.54
N GLN A 206 26.83 -4.38 3.63
CA GLN A 206 26.43 -5.60 4.32
C GLN A 206 24.93 -5.53 4.45
N CYS A 207 24.29 -6.59 3.98
CA CYS A 207 22.91 -6.89 4.32
C CYS A 207 22.98 -7.61 5.67
N ASP A 208 22.24 -7.09 6.63
CA ASP A 208 22.16 -7.60 8.00
C ASP A 208 21.18 -8.77 8.13
#